data_AF-A0AAN9GG11-F1
#
_entry.id   AF-A0AAN9GG11-F1
#
_cell.length_a   1.000
_cell.length_b   1.000
_cell.length_c   1.000
_cell.angle_alpha   90.00
_cell.angle_beta   90.00
_cell.angle_gamma   90.00
#
_symmetry.space_group_name_H-M   'P 1'
#
loop_
_entity.id
_entity.type
_entity.pdbx_description
1 polymer ?
#
loop_
_entity_poly.entity_id
_entity_poly.type
_entity_poly.pdbx_seq_one_letter_code
_entity_poly.pdbx_strand_id
1 'polypeptide(L)'
;MNALVDAYNYTTKVLGTQNFIIAGDYNADCRYLSNKKYHLSNLYTDDRFDFLVNKTADTTANHNTDCAYDRFVATGLVKHAVVSGSVLVYNFETGMHLTYEEAKNISDHYPVEMQLQ
;
A
#
# COMPACT_ATOMS: atom_id res chain seq x y z
N MET A 1 -1.40 7.50 9.20
CA MET A 1 -0.30 6.52 9.33
C MET A 1 0.14 6.25 10.76
N ASN A 2 0.41 7.24 11.63
CA ASN A 2 0.93 6.96 12.99
C ASN A 2 0.04 6.04 13.84
N ALA A 3 -1.29 6.20 13.77
CA ALA A 3 -2.23 5.35 14.52
C ALA A 3 -2.23 3.86 14.07
N LEU A 4 -1.64 3.53 12.91
CA LEU A 4 -1.53 2.14 12.47
C LEU A 4 -0.53 1.35 13.32
N VAL A 5 0.48 2.02 13.91
CA VAL A 5 1.39 1.38 14.87
C VAL A 5 0.65 1.00 16.15
N ASP A 6 -0.25 1.88 16.62
CA ASP A 6 -1.09 1.61 17.80
C ASP A 6 -2.08 0.47 17.52
N ALA A 7 -2.70 0.47 16.34
CA ALA A 7 -3.59 -0.59 15.89
C ALA A 7 -2.85 -1.94 15.78
N TYR A 8 -1.62 -1.95 15.25
CA TYR A 8 -0.76 -3.13 15.21
C TYR A 8 -0.44 -3.62 16.62
N ASN A 9 -0.02 -2.73 17.54
CA ASN A 9 0.33 -3.11 18.90
C ASN A 9 -0.87 -3.69 19.66
N TYR A 10 -2.04 -3.08 19.52
CA TYR A 10 -3.28 -3.57 20.11
C TYR A 10 -3.65 -4.94 19.54
N THR A 11 -3.66 -5.08 18.22
CA THR A 11 -4.03 -6.32 17.52
C THR A 11 -3.05 -7.46 17.85
N THR A 12 -1.75 -7.15 17.95
CA THR A 12 -0.71 -8.09 18.39
C THR A 12 -1.01 -8.64 19.78
N LYS A 13 -1.40 -7.76 20.73
CA LYS A 13 -1.75 -8.16 22.10
C LYS A 13 -3.00 -9.03 22.16
N VAL A 14 -4.01 -8.71 21.33
CA VAL A 14 -5.29 -9.44 21.31
C VAL A 14 -5.14 -10.81 20.63
N LEU A 15 -4.42 -10.88 19.52
CA LEU A 15 -4.34 -12.09 18.69
C LEU A 15 -3.10 -12.96 18.98
N GLY A 16 -2.12 -12.47 19.74
CA GLY A 16 -0.92 -13.22 20.10
C GLY A 16 0.02 -13.52 18.93
N THR A 17 -0.05 -12.72 17.86
CA THR A 17 0.78 -12.86 16.65
C THR A 17 1.33 -11.51 16.21
N GLN A 18 2.47 -11.52 15.52
CA GLN A 18 3.11 -10.35 14.91
C GLN A 18 3.08 -10.42 13.37
N ASN A 19 2.42 -11.45 12.81
CA ASN A 19 2.40 -11.74 11.38
C ASN A 19 1.17 -11.06 10.75
N PHE A 20 1.35 -9.87 10.19
CA PHE A 20 0.25 -9.10 9.60
C PHE A 20 0.60 -8.54 8.23
N ILE A 21 -0.45 -8.36 7.43
CA ILE A 21 -0.48 -7.46 6.28
C ILE A 21 -1.45 -6.35 6.66
N ILE A 22 -0.98 -5.11 6.61
CA ILE A 22 -1.81 -3.92 6.77
C ILE A 22 -1.93 -3.30 5.38
N ALA A 23 -3.16 -3.17 4.88
CA ALA A 23 -3.45 -2.88 3.49
C ALA A 23 -4.53 -1.81 3.33
N GLY A 24 -4.45 -1.04 2.25
CA GLY A 24 -5.53 -0.17 1.76
C GLY A 24 -5.04 1.17 1.21
N ASP A 25 -6.00 2.04 0.90
CA ASP A 25 -5.74 3.44 0.56
C ASP A 25 -5.28 4.21 1.81
N TYR A 26 -4.00 4.52 1.86
CA TYR A 26 -3.43 5.29 2.97
C TYR A 26 -3.40 6.79 2.69
N ASN A 27 -3.72 7.21 1.45
CA ASN A 27 -3.40 8.53 0.91
C ASN A 27 -1.92 8.89 1.17
N ALA A 28 -1.02 7.91 1.02
CA ALA A 28 0.37 7.98 1.48
C ALA A 28 1.35 8.67 0.50
N ASP A 29 0.91 9.69 -0.24
CA ASP A 29 1.77 10.42 -1.17
C ASP A 29 1.23 11.83 -1.51
N CYS A 30 1.92 12.52 -2.42
CA CYS A 30 1.51 13.75 -3.07
C CYS A 30 1.10 14.83 -2.04
N ARG A 31 -0.06 15.46 -2.24
CA ARG A 31 -0.55 16.56 -1.40
C ARG A 31 -0.88 16.13 0.03
N TYR A 32 -1.20 14.86 0.26
CA TYR A 32 -1.67 14.38 1.56
C TYR A 32 -0.52 14.02 2.49
N LEU A 33 0.56 13.48 1.93
CA LEU A 33 1.74 13.11 2.70
C LEU A 33 3.01 13.51 1.98
N SER A 34 3.58 14.65 2.40
CA SER A 34 4.87 15.09 1.86
C SER A 34 5.98 14.08 2.17
N ASN A 35 6.97 14.00 1.28
CA ASN A 35 8.12 13.10 1.45
C ASN A 35 8.81 13.24 2.83
N LYS A 36 8.90 14.48 3.36
CA LYS A 36 9.43 14.71 4.71
C LYS A 36 8.56 14.06 5.79
N LYS A 37 7.23 14.19 5.72
CA LYS A 37 6.32 13.57 6.69
C LYS A 37 6.29 12.06 6.55
N TYR A 38 6.38 11.53 5.33
CA TYR A 38 6.49 10.09 5.07
C TYR A 38 7.71 9.50 5.81
N HIS A 39 8.89 10.09 5.60
CA HIS A 39 10.13 9.64 6.24
C HIS A 39 10.22 9.89 7.76
N LEU A 40 9.34 10.73 8.31
CA LEU A 40 9.22 10.96 9.76
C LEU A 40 8.05 10.19 10.39
N SER A 41 7.30 9.42 9.61
CA SER A 41 6.14 8.70 10.14
C SER A 41 6.59 7.48 10.95
N ASN A 42 5.93 7.26 12.10
CA ASN A 42 6.29 6.16 12.98
C ASN A 42 6.21 4.80 12.29
N LEU A 43 5.25 4.64 11.37
CA LEU A 43 5.08 3.40 10.61
C LEU A 43 6.25 3.14 9.65
N TYR A 44 6.84 4.18 9.06
CA TYR A 44 7.96 4.04 8.12
C TYR A 44 9.31 3.90 8.83
N THR A 45 9.50 4.57 9.96
CA THR A 45 10.77 4.56 10.69
C THR A 45 10.97 3.33 11.59
N ASP A 46 9.93 2.53 11.76
CA ASP A 46 9.91 1.37 12.65
C ASP A 46 10.20 0.10 11.85
N ASP A 47 11.30 -0.58 12.19
CA ASP A 47 11.87 -1.73 11.48
C ASP A 47 11.01 -3.00 11.53
N ARG A 48 9.95 -2.99 12.35
CA ARG A 48 8.95 -4.06 12.37
C ARG A 48 8.13 -4.10 11.08
N PHE A 49 8.05 -2.99 10.35
CA PHE A 49 7.17 -2.78 9.21
C PHE A 49 7.94 -2.63 7.89
N ASP A 50 7.58 -3.44 6.90
CA ASP A 50 8.14 -3.33 5.55
C ASP A 50 7.06 -2.80 4.60
N PHE A 51 7.30 -1.63 4.02
CA PHE A 51 6.46 -1.11 2.93
C PHE A 51 6.79 -1.87 1.64
N LEU A 52 5.79 -2.56 1.11
CA LEU A 52 5.98 -3.45 -0.05
C LEU A 52 5.70 -2.75 -1.38
N VAL A 53 4.68 -1.88 -1.43
CA VAL A 53 4.36 -1.10 -2.62
C VAL A 53 5.36 0.06 -2.75
N ASN A 54 6.03 0.13 -3.91
CA ASN A 54 7.04 1.16 -4.18
C ASN A 54 6.45 2.57 -3.98
N LYS A 55 7.21 3.46 -3.34
CA LYS A 55 6.81 4.85 -3.14
C LYS A 55 6.66 5.67 -4.43
N THR A 56 7.17 5.17 -5.55
CA THR A 56 7.03 5.81 -6.87
C THR A 56 6.02 5.09 -7.75
N ALA A 57 5.23 4.17 -7.21
CA ALA A 57 4.18 3.51 -7.97
C ALA A 57 2.97 4.45 -8.10
N ASP A 58 2.39 4.55 -9.29
CA ASP A 58 1.11 5.23 -9.46
C ASP A 58 -0.03 4.24 -9.15
N THR A 59 -0.77 4.47 -8.07
CA THR A 59 -1.94 3.66 -7.70
C THR A 59 -3.25 4.35 -8.08
N THR A 60 -3.20 5.42 -8.89
CA THR A 60 -4.38 6.19 -9.29
C THR A 60 -4.79 5.90 -10.71
N ALA A 61 -6.09 5.74 -10.96
CA ALA A 61 -6.64 5.60 -12.31
C ALA A 61 -6.90 6.97 -12.99
N ASN A 62 -6.57 8.08 -12.32
CA ASN A 62 -6.72 9.43 -12.86
C ASN A 62 -5.45 9.85 -13.62
N HIS A 63 -5.60 10.17 -14.91
CA HIS A 63 -4.49 10.56 -15.79
C HIS A 63 -3.78 11.87 -15.41
N ASN A 64 -4.29 12.60 -14.42
CA ASN A 64 -3.71 13.86 -13.92
C ASN A 64 -2.99 13.70 -12.58
N THR A 65 -2.88 12.49 -12.07
CA THR A 65 -2.15 12.17 -10.84
C THR A 65 -1.12 11.08 -11.09
N ASP A 66 -0.10 11.06 -10.23
CA ASP A 66 0.93 10.04 -10.17
C ASP A 66 1.28 9.92 -8.68
N CYS A 67 0.53 9.07 -7.98
CA CYS A 67 0.54 9.03 -6.52
C CYS A 67 0.47 7.60 -5.97
N ALA A 68 1.36 7.27 -5.04
CA ALA A 68 1.39 5.99 -4.36
C ALA A 68 0.48 5.99 -3.11
N TYR A 69 -0.83 6.10 -3.30
CA TYR A 69 -1.81 6.19 -2.22
C TYR A 69 -2.06 4.84 -1.52
N ASP A 70 -2.21 3.78 -2.31
CA ASP A 70 -2.55 2.44 -1.85
C ASP A 70 -1.28 1.68 -1.46
N ARG A 71 -1.27 1.05 -0.29
CA ARG A 71 -0.07 0.44 0.28
C ARG A 71 -0.34 -0.95 0.86
N PHE A 72 0.71 -1.76 0.80
CA PHE A 72 0.88 -2.92 1.68
C PHE A 72 2.04 -2.66 2.63
N VAL A 73 1.81 -2.97 3.90
CA VAL A 73 2.83 -3.01 4.94
C VAL A 73 2.81 -4.39 5.58
N ALA A 74 3.94 -5.10 5.56
CA ALA A 74 4.08 -6.43 6.14
C ALA A 74 4.88 -6.42 7.45
N THR A 75 4.55 -7.35 8.35
CA THR A 75 5.24 -7.54 9.63
C THR A 75 5.50 -9.02 9.91
N GLY A 76 6.50 -9.30 10.76
CA GLY A 76 6.83 -10.66 11.18
C GLY A 76 7.28 -11.56 10.02
N LEU A 77 6.85 -12.82 10.03
CA LEU A 77 7.22 -13.83 9.04
C LEU A 77 6.61 -13.58 7.66
N VAL A 78 5.52 -12.80 7.57
CA VAL A 78 4.88 -12.45 6.29
C VAL A 78 5.87 -11.77 5.35
N LYS A 79 6.81 -11.00 5.91
CA LYS A 79 7.86 -10.31 5.15
C LYS A 79 8.68 -11.27 4.26
N HIS A 80 8.82 -12.52 4.69
CA HIS A 80 9.54 -13.56 3.96
C HIS A 80 8.63 -14.43 3.09
N ALA A 81 7.31 -14.36 3.28
CA ALA A 81 6.33 -15.10 2.47
C ALA A 81 6.00 -14.38 1.16
N VAL A 82 6.25 -13.08 1.06
CA VAL A 82 6.01 -12.31 -0.18
C VAL A 82 6.89 -12.83 -1.30
N VAL A 83 6.27 -13.29 -2.38
CA VAL A 83 6.99 -13.72 -3.59
C VAL A 83 7.71 -12.52 -4.18
N SER A 84 9.02 -12.61 -4.31
CA SER A 84 9.86 -11.53 -4.85
C SER A 84 9.37 -11.10 -6.23
N GLY A 85 9.16 -9.80 -6.43
CA GLY A 85 8.67 -9.22 -7.68
C GLY A 85 7.16 -9.36 -7.93
N SER A 86 6.39 -9.96 -7.01
CA SER A 86 4.93 -10.09 -7.17
C SER A 86 4.14 -8.85 -6.77
N VAL A 87 4.76 -7.88 -6.09
CA VAL A 87 4.07 -6.66 -5.63
C VAL A 87 3.92 -5.70 -6.81
N LEU A 88 2.68 -5.56 -7.30
CA LEU A 88 2.37 -4.82 -8.52
C LEU A 88 1.17 -3.89 -8.30
N VAL A 89 1.02 -2.94 -9.21
CA VAL A 89 -0.23 -2.19 -9.40
C VAL A 89 -0.94 -2.77 -10.61
N TYR A 90 -2.19 -3.19 -10.44
CA TYR A 90 -2.99 -3.69 -11.54
C TYR A 90 -3.72 -2.53 -12.24
N ASN A 91 -3.15 -2.06 -13.34
CA ASN A 91 -3.80 -1.08 -14.21
C ASN A 91 -4.91 -1.77 -15.02
N PHE A 92 -6.14 -1.75 -14.49
CA PHE A 92 -7.30 -2.37 -15.15
C PHE A 92 -7.72 -1.64 -16.43
N GLU A 93 -7.41 -0.35 -16.61
CA GLU A 93 -7.67 0.37 -17.87
C GLU A 93 -6.92 -0.32 -19.02
N THR A 94 -5.62 -0.57 -18.82
CA THR A 94 -4.79 -1.28 -19.79
C THR A 94 -5.13 -2.78 -19.84
N GLY A 95 -5.25 -3.41 -18.67
CA GLY A 95 -5.45 -4.86 -18.54
C GLY A 95 -6.78 -5.36 -19.09
N MET A 96 -7.80 -4.51 -19.16
CA MET A 96 -9.13 -4.83 -19.69
C MET A 96 -9.48 -4.05 -20.97
N HIS A 97 -8.53 -3.28 -21.53
CA HIS A 97 -8.72 -2.46 -22.74
C HIS A 97 -9.89 -1.47 -22.65
N LEU A 98 -9.99 -0.78 -21.51
CA LEU A 98 -11.02 0.22 -21.25
C LEU A 98 -10.60 1.59 -21.79
N THR A 99 -11.59 2.40 -22.12
CA THR A 99 -11.40 3.85 -22.21
C THR A 99 -11.22 4.45 -20.81
N TYR A 100 -10.63 5.64 -20.73
CA TYR A 100 -10.51 6.39 -19.48
C TYR A 100 -11.85 6.57 -18.76
N GLU A 101 -12.93 6.87 -19.48
CA GLU A 101 -14.26 7.07 -18.88
C GLU A 101 -14.85 5.76 -18.33
N GLU A 102 -14.60 4.62 -18.98
CA GLU A 102 -14.98 3.31 -18.45
C GLU A 102 -14.17 2.95 -17.21
N ALA A 103 -12.86 3.18 -17.24
CA ALA A 103 -11.98 2.95 -16.09
C ALA A 103 -12.41 3.78 -14.87
N LYS A 104 -12.68 5.08 -15.09
CA LYS A 104 -13.16 6.00 -14.05
C LYS A 104 -14.52 5.60 -13.46
N ASN A 105 -15.38 4.95 -14.23
CA ASN A 105 -16.64 4.41 -13.72
C ASN A 105 -16.45 3.17 -12.83
N ILE A 106 -15.31 2.49 -12.93
CA ILE A 106 -14.93 1.39 -12.03
C ILE A 106 -14.39 1.97 -10.72
N SER A 107 -13.32 2.77 -10.80
CA SER A 107 -12.67 3.41 -9.65
C SER A 107 -11.67 4.47 -10.12
N ASP A 108 -11.35 5.42 -9.25
CA ASP A 108 -10.22 6.34 -9.38
C ASP A 108 -8.90 5.78 -8.81
N HIS A 109 -8.89 4.55 -8.28
CA HIS A 109 -7.71 3.85 -7.76
C HIS A 109 -7.50 2.52 -8.47
N TYR A 110 -6.24 2.18 -8.76
CA TYR A 110 -5.84 0.85 -9.19
C TYR A 110 -5.60 -0.08 -7.99
N PRO A 111 -5.97 -1.37 -8.07
CA PRO A 111 -5.58 -2.34 -7.07
C PRO A 111 -4.06 -2.45 -6.95
N VAL A 112 -3.56 -2.52 -5.71
CA VAL A 112 -2.25 -3.08 -5.41
C VAL A 112 -2.40 -4.57 -5.13
N GLU A 113 -1.51 -5.39 -5.67
CA GLU A 113 -1.57 -6.85 -5.56
C GLU A 113 -0.21 -7.44 -5.19
N MET A 114 -0.22 -8.62 -4.57
CA MET A 114 0.98 -9.41 -4.27
C MET A 114 0.63 -10.89 -4.12
N GLN A 115 1.65 -11.75 -4.25
CA GLN A 115 1.53 -13.19 -4.01
C GLN A 115 2.32 -13.59 -2.76
N LEU A 116 1.79 -14.58 -2.04
CA LEU A 116 2.44 -15.22 -0.91
C LEU A 116 2.79 -16.67 -1.27
N GLN A 117 3.89 -17.18 -0.72
CA GLN A 117 4.31 -18.59 -0.82
C GLN A 117 3.49 -19.51 0.08
#